data_AF-A0A327TPX2-F1
#
_entry.id   AF-A0A327TPX2-F1
#
_cell.length_a   1.000
_cell.length_b   1.000
_cell.length_c   1.000
_cell.angle_alpha   90.00
_cell.angle_beta   90.00
_cell.angle_gamma   90.00
#
_symmetry.space_group_name_H-M   'P 1'
#
loop_
_entity.id
_entity.type
_entity.pdbx_description
1 polymer ?
#
loop_
_entity_poly.entity_id
_entity_poly.type
_entity_poly.pdbx_seq_one_letter_code
_entity_poly.pdbx_strand_id
1 'polypeptide(L)'
;MSTTLGRQAAATLAIGDRYMYSHFGEQVEVTVSWVDENVDGSFTVRFQRNDPPQCERYEASDVVLVTHRAPRCCPHGFQWADCDRDDECEWPAAIEAAYFGDL
;
A
#
# COMPACT_ATOMS: atom_id res chain seq x y z
N MET A 1 -7.94 -1.01 16.64
CA MET A 1 -8.45 -2.04 15.71
C MET A 1 -7.32 -3.01 15.43
N SER A 2 -7.56 -4.32 15.47
CA SER A 2 -6.52 -5.33 15.27
C SER A 2 -6.03 -5.23 13.82
N THR A 3 -4.80 -4.76 13.61
CA THR A 3 -4.14 -4.79 12.30
C THR A 3 -3.80 -6.24 12.00
N THR A 4 -4.74 -6.98 11.42
CA THR A 4 -4.53 -8.36 11.04
C THR A 4 -3.34 -8.41 10.08
N LEU A 5 -2.33 -9.21 10.42
CA LEU A 5 -1.22 -9.57 9.55
C LEU A 5 -1.48 -10.96 8.98
N GLY A 6 -0.74 -11.36 7.95
CA GLY A 6 -0.93 -12.65 7.30
C GLY A 6 -1.74 -12.56 6.00
N ARG A 7 -2.29 -13.70 5.58
CA ARG A 7 -3.09 -13.84 4.35
C ARG A 7 -4.36 -13.02 4.42
N GLN A 8 -4.52 -12.08 3.50
CA GLN A 8 -5.65 -11.16 3.43
C GLN A 8 -6.03 -10.89 1.98
N ALA A 9 -7.26 -10.40 1.78
CA ALA A 9 -7.70 -9.92 0.49
C ALA A 9 -6.85 -8.71 0.06
N ALA A 10 -6.39 -8.70 -1.18
CA ALA A 10 -5.54 -7.66 -1.74
C ALA A 10 -6.23 -6.28 -1.73
N ALA A 11 -7.57 -6.25 -1.79
CA ALA A 11 -8.38 -5.03 -1.63
C ALA A 11 -8.18 -4.31 -0.28
N THR A 12 -7.53 -4.95 0.69
CA THR A 12 -7.23 -4.33 1.98
C THR A 12 -5.92 -3.55 1.98
N LEU A 13 -5.10 -3.66 0.93
CA LEU A 13 -3.83 -2.95 0.82
C LEU A 13 -4.05 -1.44 0.72
N ALA A 14 -3.19 -0.68 1.38
CA ALA A 14 -3.07 0.76 1.16
C ALA A 14 -1.62 1.23 1.33
N ILE A 15 -1.42 2.50 1.02
CA ILE A 15 -0.12 3.17 1.08
C ILE A 15 0.60 2.90 2.40
N GLY A 16 1.87 2.51 2.28
CA GLY A 16 2.77 2.19 3.38
C GLY A 16 2.63 0.77 3.95
N ASP A 17 1.58 0.02 3.59
CA ASP A 17 1.50 -1.40 3.93
C ASP A 17 2.64 -2.16 3.24
N ARG A 18 3.14 -3.21 3.91
CA ARG A 18 4.14 -4.12 3.32
C ARG A 18 3.57 -5.51 3.17
N TYR A 19 3.89 -6.15 2.06
CA TYR A 19 3.42 -7.49 1.75
C TYR A 19 4.45 -8.28 0.95
N MET A 20 4.32 -9.60 0.96
CA MET A 20 5.15 -10.48 0.14
C MET A 20 4.63 -10.52 -1.30
N TYR A 21 5.49 -10.16 -2.23
CA TYR A 21 5.27 -10.20 -3.67
C TYR A 21 6.15 -11.28 -4.31
N SER A 22 5.60 -11.97 -5.32
CA SER A 22 6.34 -13.00 -6.06
C SER A 22 6.97 -12.38 -7.31
N HIS A 23 8.27 -12.20 -7.31
CA HIS A 23 9.03 -11.65 -8.44
C HIS A 23 9.96 -12.71 -9.02
N PHE A 24 9.71 -13.15 -10.27
CA PHE A 24 10.47 -14.23 -10.93
C PHE A 24 10.65 -15.51 -10.08
N GLY A 25 9.62 -15.85 -9.28
CA GLY A 25 9.63 -17.03 -8.41
C GLY A 25 10.30 -16.83 -7.05
N GLU A 26 10.88 -15.65 -6.79
CA GLU A 26 11.39 -15.25 -5.49
C GLU A 26 10.31 -14.46 -4.71
N GLN A 27 10.20 -14.71 -3.42
CA GLN A 27 9.33 -13.95 -2.52
C GLN A 27 10.11 -12.77 -1.94
N VAL A 28 9.63 -11.56 -2.21
CA VAL A 28 10.25 -10.31 -1.74
C VAL A 28 9.23 -9.46 -1.01
N GLU A 29 9.64 -8.81 0.06
CA GLU A 29 8.79 -7.82 0.73
C GLU A 29 8.82 -6.50 -0.06
N VAL A 30 7.65 -5.93 -0.32
CA VAL A 30 7.50 -4.66 -1.03
C VAL A 30 6.59 -3.72 -0.24
N THR A 31 6.77 -2.41 -0.42
CA THR A 31 5.94 -1.38 0.24
C THR A 31 4.97 -0.79 -0.77
N VAL A 32 3.69 -0.74 -0.43
CA VAL A 32 2.66 -0.11 -1.26
C VAL A 32 2.91 1.40 -1.31
N SER A 33 3.09 1.92 -2.51
CA SER A 33 3.25 3.34 -2.78
C SER A 33 1.94 4.02 -3.15
N TRP A 34 1.07 3.31 -3.86
CA TRP A 34 -0.20 3.82 -4.36
C TRP A 34 -1.12 2.68 -4.78
N VAL A 35 -2.44 2.93 -4.76
CA VAL A 35 -3.46 1.99 -5.22
C VAL A 35 -4.43 2.73 -6.14
N ASP A 36 -4.59 2.24 -7.37
CA ASP A 36 -5.53 2.78 -8.36
C ASP A 36 -6.68 1.79 -8.59
N GLU A 37 -7.94 2.23 -8.45
CA GLU A 37 -9.10 1.41 -8.84
C GLU A 37 -9.30 1.45 -10.36
N ASN A 38 -9.57 0.29 -10.97
CA ASN A 38 -9.86 0.15 -12.39
C ASN A 38 -11.37 0.05 -12.62
N VAL A 39 -11.83 0.46 -13.82
CA VAL A 39 -13.26 0.48 -14.20
C VAL A 39 -13.92 -0.91 -14.16
N ASP A 40 -13.14 -1.97 -14.32
CA ASP A 40 -13.61 -3.36 -14.31
C ASP A 40 -13.71 -3.98 -12.90
N GLY A 41 -13.43 -3.21 -11.85
CA GLY A 41 -13.51 -3.66 -10.45
C GLY A 41 -12.22 -4.29 -9.93
N SER A 42 -11.19 -4.42 -10.76
CA SER A 42 -9.83 -4.71 -10.32
C SER A 42 -9.15 -3.45 -9.80
N PHE A 43 -7.95 -3.58 -9.24
CA PHE A 43 -7.13 -2.44 -8.84
C PHE A 43 -5.66 -2.71 -9.14
N THR A 44 -4.91 -1.63 -9.32
CA THR A 44 -3.47 -1.65 -9.59
C THR A 44 -2.74 -1.17 -8.35
N VAL A 45 -1.91 -2.02 -7.77
CA VAL A 45 -1.03 -1.68 -6.65
C VAL A 45 0.32 -1.29 -7.22
N ARG A 46 0.75 -0.06 -6.96
CA ARG A 46 2.12 0.37 -7.20
C ARG A 46 2.93 0.13 -5.94
N PHE A 47 4.11 -0.45 -6.06
CA PHE A 47 4.95 -0.75 -4.91
C PHE A 47 6.42 -0.44 -5.18
N GLN A 48 7.11 -0.05 -4.10
CA GLN A 48 8.54 0.19 -4.10
C GLN A 48 9.28 -1.07 -3.66
N ARG A 49 10.23 -1.49 -4.50
CA ARG A 49 11.25 -2.50 -4.20
C ARG A 49 12.65 -1.94 -4.46
N ASN A 50 12.79 -1.20 -5.54
CA ASN A 50 13.93 -0.38 -6.01
C ASN A 50 13.34 0.61 -7.04
N ASP A 51 13.92 1.80 -7.21
CA ASP A 51 13.51 2.74 -8.27
C ASP A 51 13.90 2.15 -9.64
N PRO A 52 13.01 2.00 -10.64
CA PRO A 52 11.65 2.56 -10.77
C PRO A 52 10.54 1.80 -10.04
N PRO A 53 9.47 2.49 -9.60
CA PRO A 53 8.30 1.85 -9.00
C PRO A 53 7.69 0.81 -9.95
N GLN A 54 7.36 -0.36 -9.39
CA GLN A 54 6.68 -1.44 -10.12
C GLN A 54 5.18 -1.40 -9.79
N CYS A 55 4.37 -2.02 -10.66
CA CYS A 55 2.94 -2.14 -10.45
C CYS A 55 2.45 -3.55 -10.78
N GLU A 56 1.48 -4.02 -10.01
CA GLU A 56 0.78 -5.28 -10.23
C GLU A 56 -0.73 -5.04 -10.16
N ARG A 57 -1.47 -5.73 -11.02
CA ARG A 57 -2.93 -5.70 -11.03
C ARG A 57 -3.47 -6.86 -10.19
N TYR A 58 -4.46 -6.56 -9.36
CA TYR A 58 -5.13 -7.53 -8.48
C TYR A 58 -6.64 -7.46 -8.64
N GLU A 59 -7.29 -8.61 -8.47
CA GLU A 59 -8.72 -8.70 -8.21
C GLU A 59 -8.99 -8.51 -6.70
N ALA A 60 -10.19 -8.03 -6.35
CA ALA A 60 -10.57 -7.72 -4.96
C ALA A 60 -10.33 -8.87 -3.98
N SER A 61 -10.56 -10.11 -4.43
CA SER A 61 -10.44 -11.33 -3.64
C SER A 61 -9.06 -11.99 -3.68
N ASP A 62 -8.10 -11.45 -4.44
CA ASP A 62 -6.76 -12.03 -4.50
C ASP A 62 -6.13 -12.07 -3.11
N VAL A 63 -5.33 -13.10 -2.83
CA VAL A 63 -4.74 -13.30 -1.50
C VAL A 63 -3.30 -12.82 -1.50
N VAL A 64 -3.02 -11.84 -0.65
CA VAL A 64 -1.66 -11.33 -0.37
C VAL A 64 -1.25 -11.64 1.06
N LEU A 65 0.05 -11.81 1.29
CA LEU A 65 0.61 -12.00 2.62
C LEU A 65 1.11 -10.64 3.15
N VAL A 66 0.28 -9.98 3.95
CA VAL A 66 0.63 -8.68 4.56
C VAL A 66 1.53 -8.91 5.77
N THR A 67 2.68 -8.26 5.78
CA THR A 67 3.70 -8.35 6.84
C THR A 67 3.72 -7.11 7.73
N HIS A 68 3.27 -5.95 7.21
CA HIS A 68 3.15 -4.71 7.97
C HIS A 68 1.92 -3.91 7.54
N ARG A 69 1.24 -3.29 8.51
CA ARG A 69 0.17 -2.33 8.27
C ARG A 69 0.63 -0.93 8.65
N ALA A 70 0.62 -0.03 7.67
CA ALA A 70 0.83 1.37 7.92
C ALA A 70 -0.33 1.95 8.76
N PRO A 71 -0.05 2.95 9.61
CA PRO A 71 -1.12 3.75 10.20
C PRO A 71 -2.00 4.33 9.10
N ARG A 72 -3.26 4.63 9.40
CA ARG A 72 -4.17 5.35 8.49
C ARG A 72 -4.18 6.82 8.85
N CYS A 73 -4.59 7.69 7.91
CA CYS A 73 -4.60 9.14 8.13
C CYS A 73 -5.41 9.47 9.40
N CYS A 74 -4.78 10.16 10.35
CA CYS A 74 -5.42 10.71 11.54
C CYS A 74 -6.20 11.98 11.17
N PRO A 75 -7.20 12.41 11.96
CA PRO A 75 -8.14 11.58 12.72
C PRO A 75 -9.19 10.89 11.82
N HIS A 76 -9.13 11.08 10.51
CA HIS A 76 -10.22 10.77 9.58
C HIS A 76 -10.39 9.29 9.21
N GLY A 77 -9.35 8.47 9.41
CA GLY A 77 -9.37 7.04 9.07
C GLY A 77 -9.32 6.76 7.57
N PHE A 78 -9.09 7.77 6.74
CA PHE A 78 -8.93 7.64 5.29
C PHE A 78 -7.56 7.04 4.92
N GLN A 79 -7.42 6.65 3.66
CA GLN A 79 -6.10 6.37 3.11
C GLN A 79 -5.27 7.66 3.08
N TRP A 80 -3.95 7.53 3.12
CA TRP A 80 -3.08 8.69 3.03
C TRP A 80 -3.24 9.43 1.69
N ALA A 81 -3.52 8.73 0.58
CA ALA A 81 -3.85 9.35 -0.72
C ALA A 81 -4.99 10.38 -0.64
N ASP A 82 -5.99 10.10 0.20
CA ASP A 82 -7.20 10.92 0.36
C ASP A 82 -7.07 11.90 1.53
N CYS A 83 -5.92 11.91 2.19
CA CYS A 83 -5.60 12.80 3.28
C CYS A 83 -5.07 14.10 2.65
N ASP A 84 -5.93 15.11 2.54
CA ASP A 84 -5.47 16.47 2.23
C ASP A 84 -4.36 16.84 3.23
N ARG A 85 -3.24 17.39 2.72
CA ARG A 85 -2.12 17.89 3.55
C ARG A 85 -2.56 19.16 4.28
N ASP A 86 -3.55 19.04 5.15
CA ASP A 86 -3.95 20.08 6.06
C ASP A 86 -3.06 20.03 7.31
N ASP A 87 -2.85 21.19 7.95
CA ASP A 87 -1.96 21.38 9.12
C ASP A 87 -2.31 20.49 10.33
N GLU A 88 -3.40 19.73 10.28
CA GLU A 88 -3.84 18.80 11.32
C GLU A 88 -3.23 17.39 11.20
N CYS A 89 -2.61 17.05 10.05
CA CYS A 89 -2.19 15.68 9.74
C CYS A 89 -0.74 15.61 9.21
N GLU A 90 0.23 15.45 10.12
CA GLU A 90 1.61 15.17 9.72
C GLU A 90 1.73 13.75 9.15
N TRP A 91 2.15 13.65 7.89
CA TRP A 91 2.40 12.35 7.25
C TRP A 91 3.64 11.72 7.87
N PRO A 92 3.56 10.46 8.35
CA PRO A 92 4.76 9.77 8.84
C PRO A 92 5.79 9.64 7.71
N ALA A 93 7.07 9.89 8.00
CA ALA A 93 8.15 9.86 6.99
C ALA A 93 8.18 8.58 6.15
N ALA A 94 7.82 7.42 6.72
CA ALA A 94 7.74 6.17 5.98
C ALA A 94 6.61 6.14 4.93
N ILE A 95 5.50 6.85 5.17
CA ILE A 95 4.41 7.02 4.22
C ILE A 95 4.81 8.03 3.16
N GLU A 96 5.45 9.14 3.55
CA GLU A 96 5.97 10.12 2.58
C GLU A 96 6.97 9.48 1.62
N ALA A 97 7.95 8.73 2.12
CA ALA A 97 8.91 8.02 1.28
C ALA A 97 8.24 6.97 0.38
N ALA A 98 7.29 6.19 0.91
CA ALA A 98 6.53 5.22 0.11
C ALA A 98 5.73 5.90 -1.00
N TYR A 99 5.16 7.07 -0.73
CA TYR A 99 4.29 7.79 -1.65
C TYR A 99 5.04 8.58 -2.72
N PHE A 100 6.00 9.40 -2.29
CA PHE A 100 6.73 10.33 -3.14
C PHE A 100 7.98 9.72 -3.77
N GLY A 101 8.45 8.58 -3.26
CA GLY A 101 9.81 8.09 -3.54
C GLY A 101 10.80 8.57 -2.46
N ASP A 102 11.96 7.95 -2.41
CA ASP A 102 13.11 8.53 -1.69
C ASP A 102 13.44 9.88 -2.35
N LEU A 103 13.28 10.99 -1.61
CA LEU A 103 13.67 12.33 -2.03
C LEU A 103 15.19 12.49 -2.10
#